data_AF-A0A134CML3-F1
#
_entry.id   AF-A0A134CML3-F1
#
_cell.length_a   1.000
_cell.length_b   1.000
_cell.length_c   1.000
_cell.angle_alpha   90.00
_cell.angle_beta   90.00
_cell.angle_gamma   90.00
#
_symmetry.space_group_name_H-M   'P 1'
#
loop_
_entity.id
_entity.type
_entity.pdbx_description
1 polymer ?
#
loop_
_entity_poly.entity_id
_entity_poly.type
_entity_poly.pdbx_seq_one_letter_code
_entity_poly.pdbx_strand_id
1 'polypeptide(L)'
;MGKSYKKLLETTPNFKPIVYICAPYRGEKEKNVQCAVRYADYAYRHGAIPVTPHLLFPFMTDSKQKHRKDAMFMDIVLLGKCNELWVFGEKNYRRYACGNRGGRKT
;
A
#
# COMPACT_ATOMS: atom_id res chain seq x y z
N MET A 1 18.26 8.36 -2.29
CA MET A 1 17.77 9.32 -3.31
C MET A 1 18.66 10.55 -3.31
N GLY A 2 19.14 11.01 -4.48
CA GLY A 2 20.05 12.17 -4.58
C GLY A 2 19.38 13.49 -4.22
N LYS A 3 20.14 14.44 -3.65
CA LYS A 3 19.64 15.76 -3.19
C LYS A 3 18.89 16.55 -4.29
N SER A 4 19.29 16.38 -5.55
CA SER A 4 18.67 17.04 -6.71
C SER A 4 17.24 16.57 -6.98
N TYR A 5 16.98 15.26 -6.91
CA TYR A 5 15.64 14.70 -7.13
C TYR A 5 14.63 15.15 -6.07
N LYS A 6 15.06 15.25 -4.81
CA LYS A 6 14.17 15.68 -3.72
C LYS A 6 13.70 17.12 -3.91
N LYS A 7 14.64 18.01 -4.28
CA LYS A 7 14.34 19.41 -4.59
C LYS A 7 13.39 19.54 -5.78
N LEU A 8 13.56 18.71 -6.82
CA LEU A 8 12.65 18.67 -7.98
C LEU A 8 11.22 18.31 -7.56
N LEU A 9 11.04 17.27 -6.73
CA LEU A 9 9.71 16.85 -6.25
C LEU A 9 9.05 17.94 -5.39
N GLU A 10 9.79 18.58 -4.49
CA GLU A 10 9.30 19.67 -3.64
C GLU A 10 8.91 20.92 -4.45
N THR A 11 9.54 21.16 -5.60
CA THR A 11 9.24 22.30 -6.48
C THR A 11 8.24 22.00 -7.60
N THR A 12 7.81 20.73 -7.76
CA THR A 12 6.90 20.36 -8.84
C THR A 12 5.45 20.70 -8.44
N PRO A 13 4.76 21.61 -9.15
CA PRO A 13 3.34 21.84 -8.91
C PRO A 13 2.58 20.53 -9.15
N ASN A 14 1.71 20.16 -8.21
CA ASN A 14 0.96 18.89 -8.17
C ASN A 14 1.78 17.63 -7.85
N PHE A 15 2.92 17.75 -7.14
CA PHE A 15 3.59 16.56 -6.60
C PHE A 15 2.63 15.72 -5.74
N LYS A 16 2.61 14.41 -6.00
CA LYS A 16 1.89 13.40 -5.22
C LYS A 16 2.90 12.34 -4.77
N PRO A 17 3.09 12.10 -3.46
CA PRO A 17 4.01 11.06 -3.01
C PRO A 17 3.51 9.68 -3.47
N ILE A 18 4.43 8.84 -3.96
CA ILE A 18 4.15 7.44 -4.20
C ILE A 18 4.23 6.72 -2.85
N VAL A 19 3.14 6.09 -2.44
CA VAL A 19 3.00 5.44 -1.13
C VAL A 19 2.88 3.94 -1.33
N TYR A 20 3.82 3.19 -0.75
CA TYR A 20 3.69 1.74 -0.64
C TYR A 20 2.68 1.40 0.47
N ILE A 21 1.61 0.68 0.13
CA ILE A 21 0.59 0.22 1.07
C ILE A 21 0.90 -1.22 1.47
N CYS A 22 1.39 -1.40 2.70
CA CYS A 22 1.52 -2.70 3.33
C CYS A 22 0.21 -3.01 4.07
N ALA A 23 -0.52 -4.02 3.61
CA ALA A 23 -1.77 -4.48 4.23
C ALA A 23 -1.76 -6.01 4.35
N PRO A 24 -2.54 -6.57 5.29
CA PRO A 24 -2.62 -8.02 5.45
C PRO A 24 -3.21 -8.64 4.19
N TYR A 25 -2.67 -9.78 3.77
CA TYR A 25 -3.20 -10.56 2.63
C TYR A 25 -3.57 -12.00 3.03
N ARG A 26 -2.78 -12.63 3.89
CA ARG A 26 -2.98 -14.01 4.36
C ARG A 26 -4.23 -14.16 5.24
N GLY A 27 -4.81 -15.36 5.28
CA GLY A 27 -6.05 -15.64 6.01
C GLY A 27 -7.27 -15.43 5.11
N GLU A 28 -8.18 -14.56 5.53
CA GLU A 28 -9.40 -14.17 4.79
C GLU A 28 -9.05 -13.30 3.57
N LYS A 29 -8.53 -13.90 2.50
CA LYS A 29 -7.99 -13.21 1.31
C LYS A 29 -8.97 -12.23 0.69
N GLU A 30 -10.22 -12.63 0.48
CA GLU A 30 -11.24 -11.80 -0.18
C GLU A 30 -11.52 -10.53 0.64
N LYS A 31 -11.69 -10.68 1.95
CA LYS A 31 -11.85 -9.55 2.87
C LYS A 31 -10.61 -8.67 2.87
N ASN A 32 -9.42 -9.27 2.99
CA ASN A 32 -8.16 -8.56 3.01
C ASN A 32 -7.90 -7.76 1.73
N VAL A 33 -8.25 -8.31 0.57
CA VAL A 33 -8.22 -7.60 -0.73
C VAL A 33 -9.15 -6.40 -0.70
N GLN A 34 -10.39 -6.56 -0.21
CA GLN A 34 -11.31 -5.42 -0.08
C GLN A 34 -10.76 -4.35 0.89
N CYS A 35 -10.12 -4.75 1.98
CA CYS A 35 -9.47 -3.82 2.91
C CYS A 35 -8.32 -3.07 2.23
N ALA A 36 -7.46 -3.79 1.51
CA ALA A 36 -6.35 -3.23 0.76
C ALA A 36 -6.81 -2.19 -0.27
N VAL A 37 -7.90 -2.46 -1.00
CA VAL A 37 -8.53 -1.50 -1.91
C VAL A 37 -9.01 -0.25 -1.16
N ARG A 38 -9.62 -0.39 0.02
CA ARG A 38 -10.05 0.74 0.84
C ARG A 38 -8.87 1.58 1.34
N TYR A 39 -7.74 0.96 1.68
CA TYR A 39 -6.54 1.68 2.07
C TYR A 39 -5.89 2.42 0.89
N ALA A 40 -5.93 1.85 -0.31
CA ALA A 40 -5.50 2.52 -1.53
C ALA A 40 -6.40 3.74 -1.85
N ASP A 41 -7.73 3.60 -1.77
CA ASP A 41 -8.68 4.72 -1.88
C ASP A 41 -8.38 5.82 -0.85
N TYR A 42 -8.12 5.42 0.39
CA TYR A 42 -7.75 6.35 1.46
C TYR A 42 -6.49 7.14 1.08
N ALA A 43 -5.41 6.48 0.65
CA ALA A 43 -4.18 7.16 0.24
C ALA A 43 -4.40 8.10 -0.97
N TYR A 44 -5.15 7.66 -1.98
CA TYR A 44 -5.51 8.49 -3.13
C TYR A 44 -6.23 9.78 -2.72
N ARG A 45 -7.23 9.67 -1.84
CA ARG A 45 -7.99 10.82 -1.32
C ARG A 45 -7.15 11.77 -0.48
N HIS A 46 -6.01 11.32 0.06
CA HIS A 46 -5.04 12.13 0.79
C HIS A 46 -3.90 12.66 -0.11
N GLY A 47 -4.09 12.62 -1.44
CA GLY A 47 -3.16 13.21 -2.40
C GLY A 47 -1.95 12.34 -2.74
N ALA A 48 -1.93 11.07 -2.34
CA ALA A 48 -0.87 10.13 -2.69
C ALA A 48 -1.19 9.29 -3.94
N ILE A 49 -0.17 8.65 -4.51
CA ILE A 49 -0.29 7.59 -5.51
C ILE A 49 -0.07 6.25 -4.80
N PRO A 50 -1.12 5.45 -4.57
CA PRO A 50 -0.99 4.19 -3.84
C PRO A 50 -0.39 3.07 -4.69
N VAL A 51 0.54 2.32 -4.11
CA VAL A 51 1.09 1.06 -4.65
C VAL A 51 0.79 -0.04 -3.65
N THR A 52 -0.08 -0.98 -4.02
CA THR A 52 -0.48 -2.11 -3.15
C THR A 52 -0.13 -3.42 -3.84
N PRO A 53 1.06 -4.01 -3.60
CA PRO A 53 1.61 -5.01 -4.53
C PRO A 53 0.79 -6.29 -4.69
N HIS A 54 0.15 -6.77 -3.64
CA HIS A 54 -0.70 -7.97 -3.75
C HIS A 54 -2.00 -7.73 -4.54
N LEU A 55 -2.36 -6.48 -4.84
CA LEU A 55 -3.41 -6.14 -5.82
C LEU A 55 -2.85 -6.04 -7.25
N LEU A 56 -1.56 -5.74 -7.41
CA LEU A 56 -0.89 -5.60 -8.72
C LEU A 56 -0.51 -6.94 -9.34
N PHE A 57 -0.31 -7.97 -8.52
CA PHE A 57 0.14 -9.29 -8.96
C PHE A 57 -0.88 -10.40 -8.67
N PRO A 58 -2.15 -10.29 -9.13
CA PRO A 58 -3.20 -11.28 -8.82
C PRO A 58 -2.92 -12.67 -9.42
N PHE A 59 -1.99 -12.76 -10.36
CA PHE A 59 -1.53 -14.01 -10.98
C PHE A 59 -0.47 -14.76 -10.14
N MET A 60 0.07 -14.14 -9.09
CA MET A 60 1.05 -14.77 -8.20
C MET A 60 0.37 -15.54 -7.07
N THR A 61 0.94 -16.70 -6.70
CA THR A 61 0.39 -17.58 -5.67
C THR A 61 1.46 -17.96 -4.66
N ASP A 62 1.09 -17.98 -3.38
CA ASP A 62 1.96 -18.43 -2.29
C ASP A 62 2.31 -19.93 -2.37
N SER A 63 1.54 -20.72 -3.13
CA SER A 63 1.80 -22.16 -3.30
C SER A 63 3.03 -22.46 -4.18
N LYS A 64 3.49 -21.50 -4.98
CA LYS A 64 4.65 -21.67 -5.87
C LYS A 64 5.86 -20.93 -5.33
N GLN A 65 6.92 -21.66 -4.99
CA GLN A 65 8.14 -21.09 -4.44
C GLN A 65 8.77 -20.02 -5.35
N LYS A 66 8.68 -20.20 -6.68
CA LYS A 66 9.14 -19.20 -7.65
C LYS A 66 8.32 -17.90 -7.55
N HIS A 67 6.99 -18.00 -7.56
CA HIS A 67 6.11 -16.81 -7.46
C HIS A 67 6.37 -16.04 -6.16
N ARG A 68 6.60 -16.74 -5.04
CA ARG A 68 6.97 -16.10 -3.77
C ARG A 68 8.29 -15.33 -3.84
N LYS A 69 9.32 -15.89 -4.49
CA LYS A 69 10.62 -15.22 -4.66
C LYS A 69 10.49 -14.01 -5.58
N ASP A 70 9.79 -14.15 -6.70
CA ASP A 70 9.56 -13.07 -7.65
C ASP A 70 8.76 -11.93 -7.00
N ALA A 71 7.66 -12.25 -6.30
CA ALA A 71 6.84 -11.26 -5.58
C ALA A 71 7.65 -10.46 -4.56
N MET A 72 8.45 -11.15 -3.73
CA MET A 72 9.29 -10.50 -2.73
C MET A 72 10.35 -9.58 -3.36
N PHE A 73 10.96 -10.01 -4.46
CA PHE A 73 11.93 -9.17 -5.18
C PHE A 73 11.26 -7.92 -5.77
N MET A 74 10.11 -8.07 -6.42
CA MET A 74 9.35 -6.94 -6.96
C MET A 74 8.89 -5.99 -5.85
N ASP A 75 8.46 -6.51 -4.70
CA ASP A 75 8.08 -5.71 -3.53
C ASP A 75 9.24 -4.84 -3.04
N ILE A 76 10.45 -5.39 -2.95
CA ILE A 76 11.67 -4.65 -2.57
C ILE A 76 11.97 -3.55 -3.58
N VAL A 77 11.87 -3.84 -4.88
CA VAL A 77 12.09 -2.85 -5.94
C VAL A 77 11.06 -1.72 -5.87
N LEU A 78 9.77 -2.05 -5.72
CA LEU A 78 8.69 -1.07 -5.60
C LEU A 78 8.86 -0.20 -4.36
N LEU A 79 9.19 -0.81 -3.21
CA LEU A 79 9.43 -0.09 -1.97
C LEU A 79 10.57 0.93 -2.14
N GLY A 80 11.65 0.56 -2.83
CA GLY A 80 12.76 1.48 -3.12
C GLY A 80 12.42 2.65 -4.06
N LYS A 81 11.27 2.61 -4.74
CA LYS A 81 10.75 3.70 -5.59
C LYS A 81 9.69 4.55 -4.90
N CYS A 82 9.12 4.07 -3.80
CA CYS A 82 8.11 4.82 -3.05
C CYS A 82 8.76 5.91 -2.20
N ASN A 83 8.02 7.01 -2.00
CA ASN A 83 8.40 8.10 -1.11
C ASN A 83 8.12 7.74 0.35
N GLU A 84 7.06 6.96 0.59
CA GLU A 84 6.59 6.58 1.92
C GLU A 84 6.11 5.13 1.95
N LEU A 85 6.08 4.55 3.16
CA LEU A 85 5.52 3.22 3.46
C LEU A 85 4.41 3.40 4.49
N TRP A 86 3.18 3.01 4.15
CA TRP A 86 2.05 3.02 5.06
C TRP A 86 1.66 1.59 5.40
N VAL A 87 1.59 1.28 6.69
CA VAL A 87 1.33 -0.09 7.19
C VAL A 87 -0.05 -0.13 7.86
N PHE A 88 -0.89 -1.04 7.39
CA PHE A 88 -2.22 -1.31 7.92
C PHE A 88 -2.27 -2.74 8.45
N GLY A 89 -2.87 -2.95 9.62
CA GLY A 89 -2.93 -4.28 10.26
C GLY A 89 -3.67 -4.30 11.60
N GLU A 90 -3.93 -5.49 12.11
CA GLU A 90 -4.85 -5.71 13.24
C GLU A 90 -4.34 -5.21 14.60
N LYS A 91 -3.02 -5.13 14.82
CA LYS A 91 -2.49 -4.90 16.17
C LYS A 91 -1.99 -3.51 16.51
N ASN A 92 -1.71 -2.60 15.56
CA ASN A 92 -1.27 -1.24 15.90
C ASN A 92 -1.46 -0.24 14.75
N TYR A 93 -2.65 0.38 14.67
CA TYR A 93 -2.83 1.81 14.37
C TYR A 93 -4.29 2.16 14.67
N ARG A 94 -4.52 2.95 15.72
CA ARG A 94 -5.83 3.49 16.11
C ARG A 94 -6.37 4.44 15.04
N ARG A 95 -6.86 3.94 13.90
CA ARG A 95 -7.89 4.62 13.07
C ARG A 95 -8.33 3.87 11.80
N TYR A 96 -7.60 2.86 11.33
CA TYR A 96 -7.95 2.18 10.07
C TYR A 96 -7.92 0.65 10.19
N ALA A 97 -8.49 0.11 11.26
CA ALA A 97 -8.91 -1.28 11.22
C ALA A 97 -9.98 -1.39 10.12
N CYS A 98 -9.89 -2.43 9.28
CA CYS A 98 -10.91 -2.76 8.29
C CYS A 98 -12.17 -3.28 9.01
N GLY A 99 -12.83 -2.42 9.77
CA GLY A 99 -14.11 -2.64 10.42
C GLY A 99 -15.20 -1.91 9.64
N ASN A 100 -16.37 -2.52 9.55
CA ASN A 100 -17.56 -2.00 8.89
C ASN A 100 -17.81 -0.52 9.21
N ARG A 101 -18.15 0.26 8.18
CA ARG A 101 -18.79 1.57 8.35
C ARG A 101 -20.14 1.35 9.04
N GLY A 102 -20.18 1.53 10.34
CA GLY A 102 -21.40 1.47 11.15
C GLY A 102 -21.16 2.15 12.49
N GLY A 103 -21.34 3.47 12.54
CA GLY A 103 -21.21 4.23 13.78
C GLY A 103 -21.22 5.73 13.52
N ARG A 104 -22.38 6.35 13.72
CA ARG A 104 -22.61 7.80 13.72
C ARG A 104 -21.74 8.52 14.75
N LYS A 105 -21.52 9.81 14.47
CA LYS A 105 -21.02 10.88 15.34
C LYS A 105 -21.35 10.70 16.83
N THR A 106 -20.34 10.88 17.68
CA THR A 106 -20.26 11.91 18.74
C THR A 106 -18.78 12.19 18.99
#